data_AF-A0A838SIJ2-F1
#
_entry.id   AF-A0A838SIJ2-F1
#
_cell.length_a   1.000
_cell.length_b   1.000
_cell.length_c   1.000
_cell.angle_alpha   90.00
_cell.angle_beta   90.00
_cell.angle_gamma   90.00
#
_symmetry.space_group_name_H-M   'P 1'
#
loop_
_entity.id
_entity.type
_entity.pdbx_description
1 polymer ?
#
loop_
_entity_poly.entity_id
_entity_poly.type
_entity_poly.pdbx_seq_one_letter_code
_entity_poly.pdbx_strand_id
1 'polypeptide(L)'
;MGCCDSEAQAKVFDKLAGVPTFYIRNASGERERYTFKCNEYLFNRLHNWVERLNYVSKQYGPSGSDLKSGVTALTFGGIYVCRMVDPCATAHGYGRAADLDEVKWGDNGWCKPYDQDHVHPNRDRRRRYLAVDATCRQYFRYVVDGYYNAAHHDHIHMDNTALPTKLREGSTADTVFIQKCCNDFMGYSLKVDGDWGTATQSAYKESKERLNVDTDPKNSETAYRAWLYRAAAHGFADLAFGKISFTSTSIDSSIGPPDPLPNLYEDGAL
;
A
#
# COMPACT_ATOMS: atom_id res chain seq x y z
N MET A 1 -24.80 -6.68 -5.74
CA MET A 1 -24.89 -5.66 -4.67
C MET A 1 -25.09 -4.31 -5.33
N GLY A 2 -26.08 -3.52 -4.92
CA GLY A 2 -26.17 -2.11 -5.34
C GLY A 2 -25.10 -1.29 -4.62
N CYS A 3 -24.45 -0.34 -5.30
CA CYS A 3 -23.61 0.65 -4.61
C CYS A 3 -24.48 1.46 -3.66
N CYS A 4 -23.92 1.92 -2.54
CA CYS A 4 -24.59 2.83 -1.60
C CYS A 4 -25.91 2.38 -0.92
N ASP A 5 -26.52 1.26 -1.33
CA ASP A 5 -27.89 0.89 -0.94
C ASP A 5 -28.06 -0.48 -0.25
N SER A 6 -26.99 -1.21 0.09
CA SER A 6 -27.13 -2.45 0.88
C SER A 6 -26.35 -2.41 2.19
N GLU A 7 -26.95 -1.79 3.20
CA GLU A 7 -26.49 -1.82 4.60
C GLU A 7 -26.42 -3.25 5.17
N ALA A 8 -27.18 -4.19 4.61
CA ALA A 8 -27.34 -5.54 5.13
C ALA A 8 -26.06 -6.42 5.15
N GLN A 9 -24.95 -5.99 4.54
CA GLN A 9 -23.69 -6.76 4.49
C GLN A 9 -22.43 -5.91 4.71
N ALA A 10 -22.56 -4.65 5.13
CA ALA A 10 -21.39 -3.82 5.42
C ALA A 10 -20.76 -4.20 6.77
N LYS A 11 -19.43 -4.34 6.81
CA LYS A 11 -18.69 -4.39 8.07
C LYS A 11 -18.52 -2.97 8.57
N VAL A 12 -18.92 -2.75 9.83
CA VAL A 12 -18.75 -1.49 10.55
C VAL A 12 -17.64 -1.69 11.58
N PHE A 13 -16.68 -0.76 11.65
CA PHE A 13 -15.48 -0.94 12.46
C PHE A 13 -14.86 0.41 12.85
N ASP A 14 -14.25 0.45 14.03
CA ASP A 14 -13.40 1.55 14.52
C ASP A 14 -11.94 1.10 14.74
N LYS A 15 -11.65 -0.15 14.37
CA LYS A 15 -10.34 -0.82 14.49
C LYS A 15 -10.12 -1.81 13.35
N LEU A 16 -8.87 -1.98 12.94
CA LEU A 16 -8.37 -3.02 12.04
C LEU A 16 -7.21 -3.75 12.72
N ALA A 17 -7.28 -5.08 12.84
CA ALA A 17 -6.28 -5.87 13.57
C ALA A 17 -5.94 -5.31 14.97
N GLY A 18 -6.96 -4.81 15.69
CA GLY A 18 -6.81 -4.16 17.00
C GLY A 18 -6.24 -2.74 16.97
N VAL A 19 -5.74 -2.28 15.82
CA VAL A 19 -5.24 -0.91 15.61
C VAL A 19 -6.42 0.01 15.36
N PRO A 20 -6.54 1.13 16.07
CA PRO A 20 -7.65 2.03 15.85
C PRO A 20 -7.58 2.84 14.56
N THR A 21 -8.77 3.22 14.08
CA THR A 21 -8.96 4.07 12.90
C THR A 21 -9.39 5.49 13.23
N PHE A 22 -8.97 6.43 12.38
CA PHE A 22 -9.24 7.86 12.48
C PHE A 22 -9.61 8.43 11.10
N TYR A 23 -10.24 9.59 11.12
CA TYR A 23 -10.54 10.42 9.95
C TYR A 23 -9.90 11.80 10.10
N ILE A 24 -9.44 12.42 9.00
CA ILE A 24 -8.75 13.73 9.03
C ILE A 24 -9.29 14.76 8.03
N ARG A 25 -10.15 14.35 7.09
CA ARG A 25 -10.71 15.25 6.05
C ARG A 25 -11.92 16.06 6.56
N ASN A 26 -11.99 16.29 7.87
CA ASN A 26 -13.00 17.12 8.51
C ASN A 26 -12.61 18.61 8.47
N ALA A 27 -13.50 19.47 8.96
CA ALA A 27 -13.32 20.91 8.92
C ALA A 27 -12.15 21.42 9.79
N SER A 28 -11.73 20.68 10.83
CA SER A 28 -10.61 21.08 11.68
C SER A 28 -9.25 20.70 11.09
N GLY A 29 -9.20 19.73 10.17
CA GLY A 29 -7.95 19.14 9.68
C GLY A 29 -7.21 18.33 10.75
N GLU A 30 -7.88 18.03 11.87
CA GLU A 30 -7.35 17.23 12.96
C GLU A 30 -7.91 15.80 12.90
N ARG A 31 -7.12 14.84 13.38
CA ARG A 31 -7.60 13.47 13.46
C ARG A 31 -8.68 13.32 14.52
N GLU A 32 -9.78 12.71 14.11
CA GLU A 32 -10.85 12.30 15.01
C GLU A 32 -11.08 10.79 14.96
N ARG A 33 -11.51 10.22 16.10
CA ARG A 33 -11.95 8.82 16.14
C ARG A 33 -13.12 8.65 15.19
N TYR A 34 -13.04 7.64 14.33
CA TYR A 34 -14.08 7.43 13.32
C TYR A 34 -14.43 5.97 13.15
N THR A 35 -15.73 5.70 13.08
CA THR A 35 -16.30 4.39 12.78
C THR A 35 -16.55 4.31 11.28
N PHE A 36 -15.73 3.55 10.58
CA PHE A 36 -15.87 3.32 9.15
C PHE A 36 -16.86 2.19 8.87
N LYS A 37 -17.31 2.15 7.62
CA LYS A 37 -17.99 1.00 7.04
C LYS A 37 -17.32 0.62 5.73
N CYS A 38 -17.34 -0.65 5.37
CA CYS A 38 -16.97 -1.14 4.04
C CYS A 38 -17.57 -2.52 3.76
N ASN A 39 -17.34 -3.08 2.58
CA ASN A 39 -17.74 -4.46 2.34
C ASN A 39 -16.81 -5.45 3.08
N GLU A 40 -17.30 -6.66 3.34
CA GLU A 40 -16.56 -7.68 4.11
C GLU A 40 -15.23 -8.07 3.46
N TYR A 41 -15.17 -8.14 2.13
CA TYR A 41 -13.93 -8.46 1.42
C TYR A 41 -12.85 -7.40 1.57
N LEU A 42 -13.22 -6.11 1.57
CA LEU A 42 -12.28 -5.03 1.81
C LEU A 42 -11.86 -5.03 3.28
N PHE A 43 -12.80 -5.21 4.21
CA PHE A 43 -12.51 -5.29 5.64
C PHE A 43 -11.45 -6.35 5.94
N ASN A 44 -11.65 -7.59 5.46
CA ASN A 44 -10.71 -8.69 5.68
C ASN A 44 -9.33 -8.41 5.07
N ARG A 45 -9.28 -7.77 3.89
CA ARG A 45 -8.02 -7.38 3.25
C ARG A 45 -7.29 -6.28 4.01
N LEU A 46 -8.00 -5.25 4.44
CA LEU A 46 -7.45 -4.20 5.28
C LEU A 46 -6.94 -4.78 6.60
N HIS A 47 -7.68 -5.69 7.23
CA HIS A 47 -7.26 -6.37 8.45
C HIS A 47 -5.92 -7.10 8.24
N ASN A 48 -5.83 -7.97 7.23
CA ASN A 48 -4.61 -8.74 6.96
C ASN A 48 -3.45 -7.82 6.52
N TRP A 49 -3.74 -6.73 5.80
CA TRP A 49 -2.74 -5.72 5.46
C TRP A 49 -2.17 -5.06 6.71
N VAL A 50 -3.00 -4.69 7.70
CA VAL A 50 -2.53 -4.10 8.95
C VAL A 50 -1.67 -5.08 9.76
N GLU A 51 -2.04 -6.36 9.80
CA GLU A 51 -1.20 -7.39 10.42
C GLU A 51 0.17 -7.46 9.74
N ARG A 52 0.20 -7.48 8.39
CA ARG A 52 1.47 -7.48 7.64
C ARG A 52 2.28 -6.21 7.87
N LEU A 53 1.65 -5.04 7.79
CA LEU A 53 2.28 -3.74 8.03
C LEU A 53 2.95 -3.73 9.41
N ASN A 54 2.22 -4.13 10.44
CA ASN A 54 2.71 -4.20 11.81
C ASN A 54 3.84 -5.22 11.97
N TYR A 55 3.73 -6.39 11.34
CA TYR A 55 4.78 -7.41 11.34
C TYR A 55 6.08 -6.88 10.73
N VAL A 56 6.03 -6.34 9.50
CA VAL A 56 7.25 -5.92 8.78
C VAL A 56 7.88 -4.71 9.47
N SER A 57 7.08 -3.71 9.89
CA SER A 57 7.61 -2.54 10.58
C SER A 57 8.27 -2.91 11.90
N LYS A 58 7.67 -3.81 12.69
CA LYS A 58 8.27 -4.29 13.94
C LYS A 58 9.50 -5.14 13.69
N GLN A 59 9.50 -5.97 12.65
CA GLN A 59 10.63 -6.83 12.37
C GLN A 59 11.86 -6.02 11.95
N TYR A 60 11.67 -5.06 11.04
CA TYR A 60 12.78 -4.39 10.37
C TYR A 60 13.06 -2.95 10.82
N GLY A 61 12.17 -2.32 11.60
CA GLY A 61 12.41 -1.00 12.16
C GLY A 61 13.75 -0.91 12.91
N PRO A 62 14.45 0.23 12.92
CA PRO A 62 15.67 0.39 13.71
C PRO A 62 15.42 0.09 15.19
N SER A 63 16.41 -0.49 15.87
CA SER A 63 16.34 -0.73 17.32
C SER A 63 16.06 0.56 18.08
N GLY A 64 15.11 0.53 19.01
CA GLY A 64 14.69 1.71 19.78
C GLY A 64 13.80 2.71 19.01
N SER A 65 13.50 2.47 17.74
CA SER A 65 12.53 3.29 16.99
C SER A 65 11.10 2.90 17.35
N ASP A 66 10.16 3.84 17.21
CA ASP A 66 8.74 3.60 17.44
C ASP A 66 8.13 2.54 16.52
N LEU A 67 8.74 2.26 15.36
CA LEU A 67 8.30 1.20 14.46
C LEU A 67 8.27 -0.17 15.16
N LYS A 68 9.16 -0.38 16.14
CA LYS A 68 9.23 -1.60 16.98
C LYS A 68 8.07 -1.71 17.96
N SER A 69 7.46 -0.60 18.35
CA SER A 69 6.30 -0.56 19.25
C SER A 69 5.03 -1.06 18.54
N GLY A 70 5.00 -0.98 17.20
CA GLY A 70 3.86 -1.35 16.38
C GLY A 70 2.98 -0.19 16.00
N VAL A 71 2.06 -0.46 15.06
CA VAL A 71 1.11 0.53 14.57
C VAL A 71 0.13 0.89 15.68
N THR A 72 0.02 2.17 16.00
CA THR A 72 -0.83 2.70 17.07
C THR A 72 -2.05 3.46 16.55
N ALA A 73 -2.03 3.91 15.29
CA ALA A 73 -3.17 4.53 14.63
C ALA A 73 -3.08 4.42 13.11
N LEU A 74 -4.25 4.32 12.47
CA LEU A 74 -4.44 4.45 11.03
C LEU A 74 -5.43 5.59 10.77
N THR A 75 -5.10 6.46 9.83
CA THR A 75 -5.97 7.58 9.45
C THR A 75 -6.35 7.42 7.98
N PHE A 76 -7.64 7.52 7.68
CA PHE A 76 -8.16 7.41 6.31
C PHE A 76 -8.90 8.68 5.90
N GLY A 77 -8.79 9.02 4.62
CA GLY A 77 -9.53 10.10 3.97
C GLY A 77 -10.90 9.68 3.44
N GLY A 78 -11.10 8.37 3.26
CA GLY A 78 -12.36 7.78 2.83
C GLY A 78 -12.24 6.26 2.62
N ILE A 79 -13.30 5.51 2.91
CA ILE A 79 -13.37 4.06 2.62
C ILE A 79 -14.68 3.77 1.86
N TYR A 80 -15.82 4.05 2.49
CA TYR A 80 -17.12 3.96 1.84
C TYR A 80 -17.68 5.35 1.58
N VAL A 81 -17.42 5.88 0.39
CA VAL A 81 -17.78 7.24 0.00
C VAL A 81 -18.80 7.19 -1.14
N CYS A 82 -20.04 7.57 -0.82
CA CYS A 82 -21.12 7.69 -1.78
C CYS A 82 -21.11 9.09 -2.40
N ARG A 83 -20.75 9.18 -3.68
CA ARG A 83 -20.89 10.43 -4.43
C ARG A 83 -22.36 10.67 -4.76
N MET A 84 -22.83 11.90 -4.59
CA MET A 84 -24.25 12.23 -4.83
C MET A 84 -24.67 12.13 -6.30
N VAL A 85 -23.74 12.36 -7.23
CA VAL A 85 -24.06 12.45 -8.68
C VAL A 85 -23.79 11.14 -9.42
N ASP A 86 -22.96 10.26 -8.86
CA ASP A 86 -22.79 8.88 -9.33
C ASP A 86 -22.18 8.03 -8.21
N PRO A 87 -23.01 7.48 -7.32
CA PRO A 87 -22.53 6.69 -6.19
C PRO A 87 -21.85 5.40 -6.62
N CYS A 88 -22.04 4.93 -7.87
CA CYS A 88 -21.46 3.69 -8.39
C CYS A 88 -20.20 3.93 -9.24
N ALA A 89 -19.85 5.18 -9.55
CA ALA A 89 -18.70 5.49 -10.43
C ALA A 89 -17.34 5.01 -9.89
N THR A 90 -17.23 4.74 -8.58
CA THR A 90 -15.93 4.42 -7.97
C THR A 90 -16.03 3.24 -7.02
N ALA A 91 -14.90 2.58 -6.82
CA ALA A 91 -14.76 1.50 -5.84
C ALA A 91 -15.16 1.92 -4.41
N HIS A 92 -15.05 3.21 -4.05
CA HIS A 92 -15.49 3.71 -2.75
C HIS A 92 -17.00 3.58 -2.54
N GLY A 93 -17.82 3.81 -3.57
CA GLY A 93 -19.27 3.68 -3.43
C GLY A 93 -19.76 2.25 -3.24
N TYR A 94 -18.94 1.28 -3.66
CA TYR A 94 -19.13 -0.14 -3.37
C TYR A 94 -18.51 -0.58 -2.04
N GLY A 95 -17.83 0.32 -1.32
CA GLY A 95 -17.08 -0.05 -0.11
C GLY A 95 -15.89 -0.94 -0.38
N ARG A 96 -15.25 -0.77 -1.55
CA ARG A 96 -14.17 -1.60 -2.10
C ARG A 96 -12.83 -0.90 -2.17
N ALA A 97 -12.76 0.37 -1.79
CA ALA A 97 -11.54 1.17 -1.76
C ALA A 97 -11.32 1.85 -0.41
N ALA A 98 -10.08 2.25 -0.15
CA ALA A 98 -9.68 3.05 1.01
C ALA A 98 -8.58 4.03 0.61
N ASP A 99 -8.67 5.26 1.10
CA ASP A 99 -7.65 6.29 0.96
C ASP A 99 -6.92 6.43 2.29
N LEU A 100 -5.67 5.96 2.35
CA LEU A 100 -4.83 6.02 3.54
C LEU A 100 -4.10 7.37 3.60
N ASP A 101 -4.38 8.14 4.64
CA ASP A 101 -3.82 9.47 4.88
C ASP A 101 -2.62 9.42 5.82
N GLU A 102 -2.64 8.54 6.83
CA GLU A 102 -1.52 8.39 7.78
C GLU A 102 -1.43 6.99 8.42
N VAL A 103 -0.20 6.61 8.78
CA VAL A 103 0.13 5.49 9.68
C VAL A 103 0.99 6.03 10.82
N LYS A 104 0.60 5.72 12.07
CA LYS A 104 1.36 6.06 13.27
C LYS A 104 1.93 4.80 13.93
N TRP A 105 3.18 4.90 14.38
CA TRP A 105 3.83 3.96 15.28
C TRP A 105 4.29 4.70 16.54
N GLY A 106 4.06 4.12 17.72
CA GLY A 106 4.45 4.76 18.99
C GLY A 106 3.98 6.22 19.09
N ASP A 107 4.86 7.10 19.55
CA ASP A 107 4.57 8.53 19.71
C ASP A 107 5.08 9.39 18.54
N ASN A 108 6.25 9.06 18.00
CA ASN A 108 7.01 9.83 17.02
C ASN A 108 7.25 9.10 15.69
N GLY A 109 6.80 7.84 15.56
CA GLY A 109 6.89 7.07 14.32
C GLY A 109 5.72 7.41 13.39
N TRP A 110 6.03 7.87 12.18
CA TRP A 110 5.00 8.29 11.22
C TRP A 110 5.34 7.95 9.78
N CYS A 111 4.29 7.69 9.02
CA CYS A 111 4.20 7.83 7.58
C CYS A 111 2.93 8.61 7.28
N LYS A 112 3.06 9.74 6.59
CA LYS A 112 1.97 10.68 6.34
C LYS A 112 1.85 11.00 4.85
N PRO A 113 1.15 10.16 4.08
CA PRO A 113 0.66 10.54 2.77
C PRO A 113 0.04 11.94 2.76
N TYR A 114 -0.79 12.29 3.76
CA TYR A 114 -1.45 13.59 3.88
C TYR A 114 -0.47 14.79 3.87
N ASP A 115 0.66 14.65 4.56
CA ASP A 115 1.74 15.64 4.60
C ASP A 115 2.76 15.45 3.45
N GLN A 116 2.40 14.68 2.42
CA GLN A 116 3.18 14.40 1.21
C GLN A 116 4.56 13.76 1.48
N ASP A 117 4.61 12.77 2.37
CA ASP A 117 5.85 12.06 2.71
C ASP A 117 6.61 11.47 1.51
N HIS A 118 5.91 11.22 0.40
CA HIS A 118 6.47 10.75 -0.86
C HIS A 118 7.48 11.75 -1.50
N VAL A 119 7.34 13.05 -1.28
CA VAL A 119 8.29 14.08 -1.79
C VAL A 119 9.14 14.72 -0.69
N HIS A 120 9.05 14.22 0.54
CA HIS A 120 9.78 14.80 1.66
C HIS A 120 11.31 14.83 1.41
N PRO A 121 12.05 15.91 1.79
CA PRO A 121 13.50 16.00 1.52
C PRO A 121 14.33 14.91 2.22
N ASN A 122 13.93 14.50 3.43
CA ASN A 122 14.52 13.35 4.12
C ASN A 122 14.18 12.04 3.38
N ARG A 123 15.23 11.37 2.87
CA ARG A 123 15.13 10.11 2.14
C ARG A 123 14.54 8.97 2.96
N ASP A 124 14.78 8.95 4.27
CA ASP A 124 14.28 7.88 5.15
C ASP A 124 12.75 7.95 5.27
N ARG A 125 12.19 9.17 5.32
CA ARG A 125 10.72 9.37 5.23
C ARG A 125 10.15 8.88 3.90
N ARG A 126 10.80 9.18 2.77
CA ARG A 126 10.36 8.67 1.45
C ARG A 126 10.44 7.15 1.36
N ARG A 127 11.50 6.55 1.90
CA ARG A 127 11.65 5.08 1.98
C ARG A 127 10.56 4.45 2.83
N ARG A 128 10.20 5.06 3.96
CA ARG A 128 9.10 4.61 4.80
C ARG A 128 7.75 4.75 4.11
N TYR A 129 7.52 5.83 3.36
CA TYR A 129 6.34 5.96 2.49
C TYR A 129 6.25 4.80 1.49
N LEU A 130 7.33 4.55 0.76
CA LEU A 130 7.42 3.43 -0.19
C LEU A 130 7.27 2.06 0.49
N ALA A 131 7.66 1.93 1.77
CA ALA A 131 7.45 0.72 2.54
C ALA A 131 5.97 0.47 2.85
N VAL A 132 5.25 1.52 3.27
CA VAL A 132 3.80 1.46 3.49
C VAL A 132 3.09 1.11 2.19
N ASP A 133 3.40 1.82 1.10
CA ASP A 133 2.87 1.53 -0.24
C ASP A 133 3.16 0.08 -0.67
N ALA A 134 4.39 -0.39 -0.52
CA ALA A 134 4.77 -1.77 -0.81
C ALA A 134 3.96 -2.80 0.00
N THR A 135 3.57 -2.49 1.24
CA THR A 135 2.65 -3.35 2.01
C THR A 135 1.23 -3.29 1.49
N CYS A 136 0.72 -2.14 1.06
CA CYS A 136 -0.58 -2.02 0.41
C CYS A 136 -0.60 -2.89 -0.87
N ARG A 137 0.42 -2.75 -1.73
CA ARG A 137 0.53 -3.51 -2.99
C ARG A 137 0.57 -5.01 -2.79
N GLN A 138 0.99 -5.50 -1.61
CA GLN A 138 0.89 -6.94 -1.30
C GLN A 138 -0.56 -7.42 -1.19
N TYR A 139 -1.52 -6.59 -0.83
CA TYR A 139 -2.91 -7.01 -0.58
C TYR A 139 -3.92 -6.48 -1.61
N PHE A 140 -3.55 -5.43 -2.34
CA PHE A 140 -4.41 -4.72 -3.28
C PHE A 140 -3.73 -4.68 -4.65
N ARG A 141 -4.50 -4.96 -5.72
CA ARG A 141 -3.96 -4.86 -7.09
C ARG A 141 -3.81 -3.41 -7.50
N TYR A 142 -4.84 -2.62 -7.24
CA TYR A 142 -4.87 -1.21 -7.56
C TYR A 142 -4.46 -0.45 -6.32
N VAL A 143 -3.24 0.07 -6.39
CA VAL A 143 -2.67 0.99 -5.41
C VAL A 143 -2.19 2.20 -6.18
N VAL A 144 -2.68 3.38 -5.80
CA VAL A 144 -2.33 4.65 -6.43
C VAL A 144 -1.73 5.55 -5.37
N ASP A 145 -0.47 5.90 -5.58
CA ASP A 145 0.35 6.67 -4.65
C ASP A 145 0.54 8.12 -5.12
N GLY A 146 1.25 8.91 -4.32
CA GLY A 146 1.45 10.34 -4.56
C GLY A 146 2.27 10.67 -5.80
N TYR A 147 2.91 9.69 -6.44
CA TYR A 147 3.64 9.90 -7.69
C TYR A 147 2.77 9.68 -8.93
N TYR A 148 1.54 9.17 -8.78
CA TYR A 148 0.68 8.86 -9.91
C TYR A 148 0.09 10.11 -10.56
N ASN A 149 -0.56 10.99 -9.78
CA ASN A 149 -1.07 12.28 -10.24
C ASN A 149 -1.39 13.20 -9.05
N ALA A 150 -1.78 14.44 -9.37
CA ALA A 150 -2.09 15.46 -8.37
C ALA A 150 -3.26 15.09 -7.43
N ALA A 151 -4.22 14.28 -7.89
CA ALA A 151 -5.36 13.90 -7.07
C ALA A 151 -5.00 12.92 -5.93
N HIS A 152 -3.86 12.23 -6.05
CA HIS A 152 -3.41 11.22 -5.06
C HIS A 152 -2.18 11.67 -4.28
N HIS A 153 -1.74 12.93 -4.43
CA HIS A 153 -0.51 13.41 -3.80
C HIS A 153 -0.53 13.33 -2.27
N ASP A 154 -1.71 13.30 -1.66
CA ASP A 154 -1.93 13.38 -0.22
C ASP A 154 -2.51 12.10 0.40
N HIS A 155 -2.59 11.00 -0.36
CA HIS A 155 -3.05 9.71 0.16
C HIS A 155 -2.46 8.54 -0.63
N ILE A 156 -2.58 7.33 -0.07
CA ILE A 156 -2.40 6.09 -0.83
C ILE A 156 -3.79 5.48 -1.01
N HIS A 157 -4.29 5.49 -2.24
CA HIS A 157 -5.51 4.79 -2.59
C HIS A 157 -5.22 3.30 -2.72
N MET A 158 -6.09 2.46 -2.17
CA MET A 158 -6.02 1.02 -2.33
C MET A 158 -7.41 0.42 -2.50
N ASP A 159 -7.59 -0.45 -3.49
CA ASP A 159 -8.87 -1.11 -3.74
C ASP A 159 -8.73 -2.59 -4.10
N ASN A 160 -9.83 -3.33 -3.89
CA ASN A 160 -9.90 -4.77 -4.14
C ASN A 160 -10.73 -5.12 -5.39
N THR A 161 -10.89 -4.21 -6.34
CA THR A 161 -11.71 -4.44 -7.56
C THR A 161 -11.02 -5.32 -8.59
N ALA A 162 -9.70 -5.48 -8.54
CA ALA A 162 -9.00 -6.48 -9.32
C ALA A 162 -8.04 -7.32 -8.48
N LEU A 163 -7.84 -8.55 -8.96
CA LEU A 163 -6.82 -9.50 -8.51
C LEU A 163 -6.38 -10.35 -9.71
N PRO A 164 -5.22 -11.01 -9.64
CA PRO A 164 -4.23 -11.03 -8.55
C PRO A 164 -3.33 -9.79 -8.43
N THR A 165 -2.56 -9.69 -7.35
CA THR A 165 -1.44 -8.72 -7.20
C THR A 165 -0.35 -9.04 -8.21
N LYS A 166 -0.22 -8.23 -9.27
CA LYS A 166 0.76 -8.42 -10.35
C LYS A 166 1.40 -7.11 -10.74
N LEU A 167 2.70 -7.15 -11.04
CA LEU A 167 3.43 -6.05 -11.63
C LEU A 167 3.12 -5.97 -13.13
N ARG A 168 2.66 -4.82 -13.63
CA ARG A 168 2.46 -4.60 -15.07
C ARG A 168 3.24 -3.38 -15.55
N GLU A 169 4.08 -3.56 -16.56
CA GLU A 169 4.87 -2.48 -17.17
C GLU A 169 4.00 -1.41 -17.83
N GLY A 170 2.83 -1.79 -18.34
CA GLY A 170 1.83 -0.87 -18.88
C GLY A 170 0.98 -0.15 -17.84
N SER A 171 1.21 -0.39 -16.54
CA SER A 171 0.50 0.31 -15.45
C SER A 171 1.35 1.49 -15.00
N THR A 172 0.86 2.72 -15.20
CA THR A 172 1.49 3.94 -14.69
C THR A 172 1.73 3.85 -13.19
N ALA A 173 0.74 3.37 -12.42
CA ALA A 173 0.84 3.24 -10.96
C ALA A 173 1.91 2.25 -10.52
N ASP A 174 2.11 1.14 -11.24
CA ASP A 174 3.19 0.20 -10.92
C ASP A 174 4.56 0.78 -11.32
N THR A 175 4.61 1.47 -12.46
CA THR A 175 5.84 2.00 -13.03
C THR A 175 6.43 3.13 -12.18
N VAL A 176 5.61 4.12 -11.76
CA VAL A 176 6.09 5.21 -10.91
C VAL A 176 6.62 4.71 -9.57
N PHE A 177 5.98 3.68 -8.99
CA PHE A 177 6.43 3.04 -7.77
C PHE A 177 7.78 2.35 -7.95
N ILE A 178 7.97 1.56 -9.01
CA ILE A 178 9.27 0.93 -9.31
C ILE A 178 10.35 1.98 -9.57
N GLN A 179 10.06 3.01 -10.36
CA GLN A 179 10.98 4.13 -10.64
C GLN A 179 11.42 4.78 -9.32
N LYS A 180 10.48 5.06 -8.42
CA LYS A 180 10.75 5.68 -7.12
C LYS A 180 11.49 4.77 -6.15
N CYS A 181 11.18 3.49 -6.11
CA CYS A 181 11.97 2.53 -5.36
C CYS A 181 13.42 2.50 -5.86
N CYS A 182 13.64 2.46 -7.17
CA CYS A 182 14.99 2.47 -7.72
C CYS A 182 15.76 3.74 -7.37
N ASN A 183 15.10 4.91 -7.43
CA ASN A 183 15.72 6.18 -7.07
C ASN A 183 16.07 6.24 -5.57
N ASP A 184 15.11 5.96 -4.68
CA ASP A 184 15.30 6.18 -3.25
C ASP A 184 16.08 5.05 -2.54
N PHE A 185 16.02 3.81 -3.04
CA PHE A 185 16.75 2.69 -2.44
C PHE A 185 18.10 2.38 -3.09
N MET A 186 18.28 2.68 -4.37
CA MET A 186 19.51 2.33 -5.11
C MET A 186 20.28 3.55 -5.62
N GLY A 187 19.73 4.76 -5.53
CA GLY A 187 20.41 5.98 -5.94
C GLY A 187 20.36 6.24 -7.45
N TYR A 188 19.45 5.57 -8.17
CA TYR A 188 19.19 5.90 -9.57
C TYR A 188 18.62 7.33 -9.70
N SER A 189 18.70 7.87 -10.91
CA SER A 189 18.13 9.17 -11.30
C SER A 189 17.12 9.01 -12.43
N LEU A 190 16.20 8.05 -12.29
CA LEU A 190 15.13 7.85 -13.27
C LEU A 190 14.16 9.02 -13.24
N LYS A 191 13.67 9.41 -14.41
CA LYS A 191 12.44 10.21 -14.50
C LYS A 191 11.28 9.39 -13.93
N VAL A 192 10.42 10.03 -13.17
CA VAL A 192 9.23 9.41 -12.55
C VAL A 192 8.03 9.88 -13.36
N ASP A 193 7.73 9.16 -14.42
CA ASP A 193 6.71 9.51 -15.42
C ASP A 193 5.73 8.39 -15.71
N GLY A 194 5.95 7.20 -15.13
CA GLY A 194 5.11 6.05 -15.37
C GLY A 194 5.37 5.34 -16.70
N ASP A 195 6.42 5.73 -17.43
CA ASP A 195 6.84 5.09 -18.67
C ASP A 195 7.90 4.02 -18.41
N TRP A 196 7.58 2.76 -18.71
CA TRP A 196 8.50 1.64 -18.54
C TRP A 196 9.51 1.54 -19.69
N GLY A 197 10.48 2.47 -19.70
CA GLY A 197 11.57 2.49 -20.69
C GLY A 197 12.75 1.57 -20.34
N THR A 198 13.78 1.59 -21.19
CA THR A 198 15.01 0.79 -21.03
C THR A 198 15.78 1.13 -19.75
N ALA A 199 15.76 2.38 -19.31
CA ALA A 199 16.37 2.81 -18.04
C ALA A 199 15.62 2.22 -16.84
N THR A 200 14.29 2.29 -16.83
CA THR A 200 13.42 1.65 -15.83
C THR A 200 13.66 0.14 -15.79
N GLN A 201 13.69 -0.52 -16.96
CA GLN A 201 13.91 -1.96 -17.08
C GLN A 201 15.29 -2.40 -16.53
N SER A 202 16.34 -1.61 -16.78
CA SER A 202 17.69 -1.89 -16.26
C SER A 202 17.73 -1.76 -14.74
N ALA A 203 17.21 -0.65 -14.19
CA ALA A 203 17.15 -0.43 -12.75
C ALA A 203 16.28 -1.49 -12.05
N TYR A 204 15.13 -1.82 -12.63
CA TYR A 204 14.27 -2.88 -12.15
C TYR A 204 15.00 -4.22 -12.04
N LYS A 205 15.76 -4.61 -13.08
CA LYS A 205 16.54 -5.87 -13.05
C LYS A 205 17.52 -5.88 -11.88
N GLU A 206 18.27 -4.80 -11.70
CA GLU A 206 19.20 -4.68 -10.57
C GLU A 206 18.47 -4.71 -9.22
N SER A 207 17.28 -4.10 -9.14
CA SER A 207 16.47 -4.14 -7.91
C SER A 207 16.13 -5.58 -7.50
N LYS A 208 15.83 -6.45 -8.46
CA LYS A 208 15.55 -7.87 -8.18
C LYS A 208 16.78 -8.58 -7.63
N GLU A 209 17.93 -8.35 -8.24
CA GLU A 209 19.21 -8.93 -7.82
C GLU A 209 19.56 -8.48 -6.39
N ARG A 210 19.48 -7.17 -6.11
CA ARG A 210 19.74 -6.63 -4.77
C ARG A 210 18.73 -7.07 -3.72
N LEU A 211 17.50 -7.39 -4.14
CA LEU A 211 16.48 -7.94 -3.26
C LEU A 211 16.49 -9.48 -3.24
N ASN A 212 17.41 -10.17 -3.91
CA ASN A 212 17.49 -11.63 -3.98
C ASN A 212 16.22 -12.32 -4.57
N VAL A 213 15.56 -11.70 -5.55
CA VAL A 213 14.33 -12.20 -6.18
C VAL A 213 14.64 -12.78 -7.57
N ASP A 214 14.81 -14.10 -7.65
CA ASP A 214 15.27 -14.78 -8.87
C ASP A 214 14.20 -14.86 -9.97
N THR A 215 12.97 -15.21 -9.58
CA THR A 215 11.84 -15.30 -10.52
C THR A 215 11.38 -13.90 -10.88
N ASP A 216 11.04 -13.65 -12.16
CA ASP A 216 10.60 -12.32 -12.60
C ASP A 216 9.21 -11.94 -12.02
N PRO A 217 9.10 -10.90 -11.15
CA PRO A 217 7.83 -10.36 -10.66
C PRO A 217 6.78 -10.04 -11.72
N LYS A 218 7.20 -9.70 -12.95
CA LYS A 218 6.27 -9.44 -14.07
C LYS A 218 5.46 -10.68 -14.47
N ASN A 219 6.01 -11.87 -14.25
CA ASN A 219 5.43 -13.14 -14.67
C ASN A 219 4.96 -14.00 -13.48
N SER A 220 5.15 -13.53 -12.24
CA SER A 220 4.85 -14.30 -11.03
C SER A 220 4.35 -13.41 -9.90
N GLU A 221 3.10 -13.63 -9.48
CA GLU A 221 2.53 -12.96 -8.31
C GLU A 221 3.36 -13.23 -7.05
N THR A 222 3.78 -14.47 -6.83
CA THR A 222 4.61 -14.83 -5.67
C THR A 222 5.93 -14.07 -5.67
N ALA A 223 6.59 -13.95 -6.83
CA ALA A 223 7.83 -13.20 -6.94
C ALA A 223 7.61 -11.70 -6.73
N TYR A 224 6.48 -11.15 -7.21
CA TYR A 224 6.16 -9.74 -6.98
C TYR A 224 5.86 -9.44 -5.52
N ARG A 225 5.07 -10.29 -4.85
CA ARG A 225 4.85 -10.19 -3.40
C ARG A 225 6.17 -10.27 -2.63
N ALA A 226 7.13 -11.11 -3.08
CA ALA A 226 8.45 -11.21 -2.45
C ALA A 226 9.26 -9.94 -2.63
N TRP A 227 9.26 -9.38 -3.85
CA TRP A 227 9.87 -8.09 -4.13
C TRP A 227 9.29 -6.99 -3.24
N LEU A 228 7.96 -6.91 -3.13
CA LEU A 228 7.25 -5.91 -2.31
C LEU A 228 7.56 -6.06 -0.82
N TYR A 229 7.54 -7.29 -0.30
CA TYR A 229 7.90 -7.58 1.09
C TYR A 229 9.32 -7.09 1.41
N ARG A 230 10.28 -7.37 0.51
CA ARG A 230 11.67 -7.00 0.73
C ARG A 230 11.92 -5.52 0.51
N ALA A 231 11.20 -4.87 -0.40
CA ALA A 231 11.20 -3.41 -0.52
C ALA A 231 10.68 -2.76 0.77
N ALA A 232 9.57 -3.27 1.32
CA ALA A 232 9.03 -2.81 2.61
C ALA A 232 10.01 -3.02 3.76
N ALA A 233 10.65 -4.18 3.85
CA ALA A 233 11.66 -4.47 4.87
C ALA A 233 12.81 -3.45 4.85
N HIS A 234 13.35 -3.15 3.66
CA HIS A 234 14.40 -2.14 3.52
C HIS A 234 13.91 -0.74 3.86
N GLY A 235 12.69 -0.39 3.47
CA GLY A 235 12.12 0.92 3.74
C GLY A 235 11.82 1.16 5.21
N PHE A 236 11.33 0.15 5.94
CA PHE A 236 11.17 0.25 7.39
C PHE A 236 12.50 0.23 8.14
N ALA A 237 13.54 -0.40 7.60
CA ALA A 237 14.89 -0.37 8.17
C ALA A 237 15.67 0.91 7.85
N ASP A 238 15.13 1.80 7.01
CA ASP A 238 15.83 2.97 6.45
C ASP A 238 17.14 2.61 5.69
N LEU A 239 17.18 1.41 5.10
CA LEU A 239 18.35 0.87 4.41
C LEU A 239 18.19 0.85 2.88
N ALA A 240 19.31 0.93 2.16
CA ALA A 240 19.35 0.72 0.70
C ALA A 240 19.09 -0.75 0.34
N PHE A 241 18.59 -1.03 -0.87
CA PHE A 241 18.42 -2.43 -1.32
C PHE A 241 19.77 -3.18 -1.33
N GLY A 242 19.74 -4.43 -0.87
CA GLY A 242 20.92 -5.30 -0.71
C GLY A 242 21.62 -5.16 0.65
N LYS A 243 21.07 -4.37 1.58
CA LYS A 243 21.62 -4.22 2.93
C LYS A 243 20.97 -5.15 3.96
N ILE A 244 19.83 -5.76 3.62
CA ILE A 244 19.22 -6.83 4.39
C ILE A 244 19.40 -8.15 3.62
N SER A 245 19.99 -9.14 4.29
CA SER A 245 20.17 -10.48 3.72
C SER A 245 18.93 -11.33 3.95
N PHE A 246 18.36 -11.87 2.86
CA PHE A 246 17.27 -12.84 2.90
C PHE A 246 17.80 -14.22 2.54
N THR A 247 17.65 -15.19 3.44
CA THR A 247 18.16 -16.57 3.27
C THR A 247 17.30 -17.43 2.35
N SER A 248 16.07 -17.00 2.06
CA SER A 248 15.16 -17.66 1.12
C SER A 248 14.71 -16.70 0.03
N THR A 249 14.53 -17.22 -1.18
CA THR A 249 13.91 -16.53 -2.31
C THR A 249 12.39 -16.49 -2.21
N SER A 250 11.77 -17.32 -1.34
CA SER A 250 10.33 -17.31 -1.03
C SER A 250 9.95 -16.37 0.13
N ILE A 251 8.67 -15.99 0.19
CA ILE A 251 8.08 -15.25 1.32
C ILE A 251 7.71 -16.24 2.42
N ASP A 252 7.83 -15.84 3.68
CA ASP A 252 7.18 -16.53 4.79
C ASP A 252 5.65 -16.56 4.57
N SER A 253 5.13 -17.77 4.34
CA SER A 253 3.73 -18.06 4.07
C SER A 253 2.83 -17.97 5.31
N SER A 254 3.38 -17.78 6.51
CA SER A 254 2.62 -17.71 7.76
C SER A 254 1.66 -16.50 7.84
N ILE A 255 1.93 -15.45 7.06
CA ILE A 255 1.03 -14.31 6.88
C ILE A 255 0.60 -14.33 5.40
N GLY A 256 -0.21 -15.33 5.07
CA GLY A 256 -0.59 -15.69 3.71
C GLY A 256 -1.27 -14.54 2.93
N PRO A 257 -1.33 -14.64 1.59
CA PRO A 257 -2.18 -13.75 0.82
C PRO A 257 -3.63 -13.89 1.31
N PRO A 258 -4.43 -12.82 1.26
CA PRO A 258 -5.86 -12.91 1.54
C PRO A 258 -6.50 -13.89 0.54
N ASP A 259 -7.51 -14.62 0.99
CA ASP A 259 -8.26 -15.58 0.16
C ASP A 259 -8.58 -14.99 -1.23
N PRO A 260 -8.51 -15.81 -2.30
CA PRO A 260 -8.96 -15.38 -3.61
C PRO A 260 -10.39 -14.85 -3.47
N LEU A 261 -10.65 -13.68 -4.05
CA LEU A 261 -12.02 -13.19 -4.14
C LEU A 261 -12.85 -14.26 -4.87
N PRO A 262 -14.08 -14.56 -4.43
CA PRO A 262 -15.01 -15.23 -5.32
C PRO A 262 -15.09 -14.40 -6.61
N ASN A 263 -15.03 -15.07 -7.75
CA ASN A 263 -15.13 -14.46 -9.08
C ASN A 263 -16.46 -13.69 -9.16
N LEU A 264 -16.43 -12.39 -8.87
CA LEU A 264 -17.57 -11.48 -9.01
C LEU A 264 -17.43 -10.61 -10.27
N TYR A 265 -16.41 -10.87 -11.10
CA TYR A 265 -16.16 -10.21 -12.38
C TYR A 265 -16.10 -11.24 -13.52
N GLU A 266 -17.13 -12.07 -13.63
CA GLU A 266 -17.65 -12.44 -14.96
C GLU A 266 -18.79 -11.47 -15.25
N ASP A 267 -18.45 -10.25 -15.65
CA ASP A 267 -19.25 -9.45 -16.57
C ASP A 267 -18.47 -8.17 -16.87
N GLY A 268 -18.06 -8.06 -18.13
CA GLY A 268 -17.28 -6.94 -18.63
C GLY A 268 -18.06 -5.64 -18.54
N ALA A 269 -17.65 -4.76 -17.65
CA ALA A 269 -17.95 -3.34 -17.70
C ALA A 269 -16.92 -2.58 -16.85
N LEU A 270 -15.75 -2.30 -17.44
CA LEU A 270 -14.96 -1.07 -17.32
C LEU A 270 -13.94 -1.05 -18.47
#